data_AF-A0A381WC82-F1
#
_entry.id   AF-A0A381WC82-F1
#
_cell.length_a   1.000
_cell.length_b   1.000
_cell.length_c   1.000
_cell.angle_alpha   90.00
_cell.angle_beta   90.00
_cell.angle_gamma   90.00
#
_symmetry.space_group_name_H-M   'P 1'
#
loop_
_entity.id
_entity.type
_entity.pdbx_description
1 polymer ?
#
loop_
_entity_poly.entity_id
_entity_poly.type
_entity_poly.pdbx_seq_one_letter_code
_entity_poly.pdbx_strand_id
1 'polypeptide(L)'
;MSELTQVLRHLIPLEDPNALIDLSTGDDAAVYSLGEGRALVVTLDFFTPVVDDPYDFGCIAATNALSDIYAMGAKPLFALNLFGFPRELLGKGWAEEILRGGFEVATAAGVPVMGGHSVDDREPKYGMVVVGEVQEDAIVTNSDAREGDNLVLTKPIGTGIITTAIKAN
;
A
#
# COMPACT_ATOMS: atom_id res chain seq x y z
N MET A 1 9.49 11.54 9.55
CA MET A 1 8.37 12.40 9.09
C MET A 1 8.48 12.47 7.57
N SER A 2 7.47 11.99 6.84
CA SER A 2 7.51 11.97 5.37
C SER A 2 7.43 13.39 4.79
N GLU A 3 7.88 13.59 3.55
CA GLU A 3 7.75 14.89 2.85
C GLU A 3 6.29 15.32 2.74
N LEU A 4 5.37 14.36 2.57
CA LEU A 4 3.94 14.62 2.53
C LEU A 4 3.43 15.16 3.87
N THR A 5 3.77 14.53 5.00
CA THR A 5 3.39 15.03 6.34
C THR A 5 3.90 16.45 6.56
N GLN A 6 5.11 16.77 6.08
CA GLN A 6 5.66 18.12 6.15
C GLN A 6 4.84 19.15 5.35
N VAL A 7 4.32 18.79 4.18
CA VAL A 7 3.48 19.68 3.37
C VAL A 7 2.10 19.84 4.01
N LEU A 8 1.51 18.73 4.48
CA LEU A 8 0.15 18.71 5.03
C LEU A 8 0.00 19.43 6.37
N ARG A 9 1.07 19.63 7.15
CA ARG A 9 1.02 20.32 8.47
C ARG A 9 0.43 21.73 8.44
N HIS A 10 0.32 22.34 7.27
CA HIS A 10 -0.22 23.68 7.07
C HIS A 10 -1.74 23.68 6.77
N LEU A 11 -2.33 22.51 6.59
CA LEU A 11 -3.76 22.33 6.36
C LEU A 11 -4.44 22.02 7.70
N ILE A 12 -5.63 22.58 7.90
CA ILE A 12 -6.46 22.29 9.07
C ILE A 12 -7.29 21.04 8.71
N PRO A 13 -7.06 19.88 9.35
CA PRO A 13 -7.89 18.71 9.12
C PRO A 13 -9.33 18.99 9.57
N LEU A 14 -10.31 18.43 8.86
CA LEU A 14 -11.66 18.37 9.37
C LEU A 14 -11.68 17.33 10.50
N GLU A 15 -12.14 17.73 11.68
CA GLU A 15 -12.39 16.78 12.78
C GLU A 15 -13.64 15.96 12.47
N ASP A 16 -13.48 14.64 12.40
CA ASP A 16 -14.58 13.69 12.23
C ASP A 16 -14.45 12.59 13.31
N PRO A 17 -15.45 12.41 14.20
CA PRO A 17 -15.39 11.40 15.25
C PRO A 17 -15.32 9.95 14.72
N ASN A 18 -15.63 9.72 13.44
CA ASN A 18 -15.50 8.40 12.83
C ASN A 18 -14.10 8.13 12.27
N ALA A 19 -13.23 9.14 12.17
CA ALA A 19 -11.84 8.95 11.76
C ALA A 19 -11.02 8.42 12.96
N LEU A 20 -10.94 7.10 13.09
CA LEU A 20 -10.26 6.43 14.20
C LEU A 20 -8.74 6.55 14.11
N ILE A 21 -8.21 6.44 12.89
CA ILE A 21 -6.80 6.66 12.56
C ILE A 21 -6.74 7.58 11.36
N ASP A 22 -6.09 8.73 11.57
CA ASP A 22 -6.05 9.86 10.65
C ASP A 22 -4.61 10.35 10.42
N LEU A 23 -4.49 11.49 9.74
CA LEU A 23 -3.21 12.12 9.46
C LEU A 23 -2.41 12.52 10.71
N SER A 24 -3.06 12.66 11.87
CA SER A 24 -2.42 13.10 13.11
C SER A 24 -1.75 11.95 13.87
N THR A 25 -2.29 10.73 13.73
CA THR A 25 -1.78 9.51 14.36
C THR A 25 -0.75 8.81 13.46
N GLY A 26 -0.93 8.85 12.13
CA GLY A 26 0.12 8.51 11.16
C GLY A 26 0.52 7.03 11.16
N ASP A 27 -0.46 6.13 11.30
CA ASP A 27 -0.26 4.68 11.19
C ASP A 27 -0.15 4.20 9.73
N ASP A 28 0.00 2.90 9.51
CA ASP A 28 0.20 2.29 8.19
C ASP A 28 -1.01 2.46 7.23
N ALA A 29 -2.21 2.68 7.76
CA ALA A 29 -3.40 2.92 6.96
C ALA A 29 -4.42 3.84 7.68
N ALA A 30 -5.29 4.48 6.90
CA ALA A 30 -6.41 5.25 7.44
C ALA A 30 -7.50 4.29 7.94
N VAL A 31 -8.09 4.58 9.11
CA VAL A 31 -9.18 3.78 9.67
C VAL A 31 -10.41 4.65 9.93
N TYR A 32 -11.55 4.23 9.37
CA TYR A 32 -12.80 4.97 9.45
C TYR A 32 -13.94 4.07 9.96
N SER A 33 -14.58 4.47 11.07
CA SER A 33 -15.70 3.73 11.66
C SER A 33 -16.92 3.72 10.72
N LEU A 34 -17.51 2.54 10.57
CA LEU A 34 -18.82 2.35 9.94
C LEU A 34 -19.95 2.25 10.97
N GLY A 35 -19.64 2.41 12.26
CA GLY A 35 -20.53 2.10 13.37
C GLY A 35 -20.66 0.60 13.63
N GLU A 36 -21.38 0.27 14.71
CA GLU A 36 -21.63 -1.12 15.14
C GLU A 36 -20.35 -1.94 15.37
N GLY A 37 -19.25 -1.28 15.76
CA GLY A 37 -17.95 -1.93 16.01
C GLY A 37 -17.18 -2.34 14.76
N ARG A 38 -17.59 -1.87 13.57
CA ARG A 38 -16.90 -2.12 12.30
C ARG A 38 -16.16 -0.88 11.82
N ALA A 39 -14.99 -1.08 11.23
CA ALA A 39 -14.24 -0.01 10.59
C ALA A 39 -13.69 -0.43 9.24
N LEU A 40 -13.67 0.51 8.29
CA LEU A 40 -12.90 0.40 7.06
C LEU A 40 -11.44 0.73 7.34
N VAL A 41 -10.55 -0.04 6.72
CA VAL A 41 -9.12 0.25 6.66
C VAL A 41 -8.76 0.52 5.21
N VAL A 42 -8.17 1.67 4.93
CA VAL A 42 -7.83 2.08 3.57
C VAL A 42 -6.37 2.49 3.53
N THR A 43 -5.60 1.79 2.69
CA THR A 43 -4.23 2.18 2.36
C THR A 43 -4.10 2.46 0.86
N LEU A 44 -3.06 3.21 0.53
CA LEU A 44 -2.65 3.53 -0.84
C LEU A 44 -1.13 3.54 -0.85
N ASP A 45 -0.53 2.66 -1.65
CA ASP A 45 0.91 2.71 -1.91
C ASP A 45 1.22 2.42 -3.38
N PHE A 46 2.14 3.19 -3.95
CA PHE A 46 2.61 3.10 -5.33
C PHE A 46 3.99 3.75 -5.47
N PHE A 47 4.86 3.13 -6.26
CA PHE A 47 6.25 3.54 -6.36
C PHE A 47 6.84 3.19 -7.73
N THR A 48 8.08 3.61 -7.97
CA THR A 48 8.83 3.37 -9.21
C THR A 48 9.47 1.97 -9.22
N PRO A 49 9.83 1.41 -10.39
CA PRO A 49 10.40 0.07 -10.47
C PRO A 49 11.58 -0.18 -9.51
N VAL A 50 11.45 -1.25 -8.72
CA VAL A 50 12.48 -1.74 -7.79
C VAL A 50 13.31 -2.88 -8.38
N VAL A 51 12.83 -3.46 -9.49
CA VAL A 51 13.44 -4.53 -10.28
C VAL A 51 13.16 -4.27 -11.76
N ASP A 52 13.97 -4.85 -12.64
CA ASP A 52 13.85 -4.65 -14.10
C ASP A 52 12.73 -5.50 -14.73
N ASP A 53 12.44 -6.67 -14.16
CA ASP A 53 11.37 -7.54 -14.66
C ASP A 53 10.00 -6.90 -14.36
N PRO A 54 9.19 -6.59 -15.39
CA PRO A 54 7.94 -5.88 -15.19
C PRO A 54 6.90 -6.69 -14.39
N TYR A 55 6.88 -8.01 -14.58
CA TYR A 55 5.95 -8.89 -13.86
C TYR A 55 6.30 -8.96 -12.37
N ASP A 56 7.58 -9.14 -12.03
CA ASP A 56 8.04 -9.14 -10.65
C ASP A 56 7.81 -7.78 -9.98
N PHE A 57 8.02 -6.67 -10.70
CA PHE A 57 7.67 -5.33 -10.18
C PHE A 57 6.18 -5.24 -9.83
N GLY A 58 5.31 -5.72 -10.72
CA GLY A 58 3.87 -5.83 -10.47
C GLY A 58 3.54 -6.62 -9.20
N CYS A 59 4.16 -7.79 -9.05
CA CYS A 59 3.97 -8.64 -7.88
C CYS A 59 4.42 -7.96 -6.58
N ILE A 60 5.58 -7.30 -6.61
CA ILE A 60 6.15 -6.60 -5.44
C ILE A 60 5.26 -5.42 -5.04
N ALA A 61 4.83 -4.60 -6.00
CA ALA A 61 3.98 -3.44 -5.74
C ALA A 61 2.63 -3.84 -5.12
N ALA A 62 1.97 -4.86 -5.65
CA ALA A 62 0.72 -5.37 -5.09
C ALA A 62 0.91 -5.98 -3.69
N THR A 63 1.99 -6.75 -3.49
CA THR A 63 2.31 -7.34 -2.18
C THR A 63 2.54 -6.27 -1.12
N ASN A 64 3.24 -5.19 -1.50
CA ASN A 64 3.51 -4.07 -0.63
C ASN A 64 2.22 -3.33 -0.26
N ALA A 65 1.39 -2.97 -1.25
CA ALA A 65 0.12 -2.28 -1.00
C ALA A 65 -0.87 -3.10 -0.14
N LEU A 66 -0.86 -4.44 -0.24
CA LEU A 66 -1.66 -5.30 0.63
C LEU A 66 -1.13 -5.36 2.07
N SER A 67 0.16 -5.07 2.28
CA SER A 67 0.83 -5.28 3.56
C SER A 67 0.24 -4.43 4.68
N ASP A 68 -0.10 -3.17 4.41
CA ASP A 68 -0.61 -2.27 5.46
C ASP A 68 -1.97 -2.72 5.98
N ILE A 69 -2.82 -3.30 5.12
CA ILE A 69 -4.08 -3.88 5.58
C ILE A 69 -3.83 -5.00 6.60
N TYR A 70 -2.85 -5.86 6.35
CA TYR A 70 -2.49 -6.91 7.29
C TYR A 70 -1.81 -6.37 8.55
N ALA A 71 -1.02 -5.30 8.44
CA ALA A 71 -0.37 -4.63 9.58
C ALA A 71 -1.39 -4.08 10.57
N MET A 72 -2.51 -3.53 10.07
CA MET A 72 -3.62 -3.03 10.89
C MET A 72 -4.52 -4.15 11.47
N GLY A 73 -4.21 -5.42 11.22
CA GLY A 73 -5.05 -6.56 11.63
C GLY A 73 -6.33 -6.72 10.81
N ALA A 74 -6.44 -6.01 9.68
CA ALA A 74 -7.64 -5.99 8.85
C ALA A 74 -7.64 -7.09 7.80
N LYS A 75 -8.85 -7.41 7.30
CA LYS A 75 -9.03 -8.31 6.16
C LYS A 75 -9.24 -7.50 4.89
N PRO A 76 -8.44 -7.70 3.83
CA PRO A 76 -8.67 -7.01 2.56
C PRO A 76 -9.98 -7.46 1.90
N LEU A 77 -10.71 -6.49 1.35
CA LEU A 77 -12.00 -6.68 0.67
C LEU A 77 -11.86 -6.58 -0.85
N PHE A 78 -11.17 -5.54 -1.34
CA PHE A 78 -10.92 -5.31 -2.76
C PHE A 78 -9.77 -4.32 -2.96
N ALA A 79 -9.26 -4.24 -4.20
CA ALA A 79 -8.21 -3.30 -4.59
C ALA A 79 -8.54 -2.55 -5.89
N LEU A 80 -7.91 -1.39 -6.07
CA LEU A 80 -7.95 -0.59 -7.30
C LEU A 80 -6.52 -0.23 -7.73
N ASN A 81 -6.22 -0.38 -9.02
CA ASN A 81 -4.90 -0.06 -9.55
C ASN A 81 -4.65 1.45 -9.61
N LEU A 82 -3.41 1.85 -9.29
CA LEU A 82 -2.85 3.17 -9.60
C LEU A 82 -1.68 2.97 -10.56
N PHE A 83 -1.76 3.56 -11.74
CA PHE A 83 -0.78 3.27 -12.79
C PHE A 83 -0.35 4.53 -13.55
N GLY A 84 0.87 4.99 -13.30
CA GLY A 84 1.55 5.97 -14.14
C GLY A 84 2.44 5.24 -15.13
N PHE A 85 2.26 5.41 -16.43
CA PHE A 85 3.08 4.70 -17.41
C PHE A 85 3.31 5.51 -18.69
N PRO A 86 4.52 5.48 -19.28
CA PRO A 86 4.79 6.25 -20.49
C PRO A 86 4.01 5.67 -21.67
N ARG A 87 3.15 6.47 -22.30
CA ARG A 87 2.32 6.03 -23.42
C ARG A 87 3.12 5.44 -24.58
N GLU A 88 4.33 5.97 -24.83
CA GLU A 88 5.24 5.50 -25.86
C GLU A 88 5.74 4.07 -25.64
N LEU A 89 5.65 3.54 -24.41
CA LEU A 89 6.08 2.20 -24.05
C LEU A 89 4.94 1.18 -24.04
N LEU A 90 3.68 1.59 -24.23
CA LEU A 90 2.52 0.67 -24.18
C LEU A 90 2.62 -0.47 -25.20
N GLY A 91 3.25 -0.27 -26.35
CA GLY A 91 3.45 -1.31 -27.35
C GLY A 91 4.50 -2.38 -27.00
N LYS A 92 5.14 -2.29 -25.82
CA LYS A 92 6.23 -3.20 -25.42
C LYS A 92 5.77 -4.43 -24.63
N GLY A 93 4.50 -4.50 -24.20
CA GLY A 93 4.01 -5.58 -23.36
C GLY A 93 4.32 -5.41 -21.85
N TRP A 94 5.09 -4.39 -21.48
CA TRP A 94 5.53 -4.20 -20.09
C TRP A 94 4.39 -3.78 -19.16
N ALA A 95 3.46 -2.95 -19.64
CA ALA A 95 2.30 -2.54 -18.86
C ALA A 95 1.42 -3.74 -18.52
N GLU A 96 1.22 -4.62 -19.49
CA GLU A 96 0.46 -5.86 -19.35
C GLU A 96 1.11 -6.78 -18.31
N GLU A 97 2.43 -6.95 -18.36
CA GLU A 97 3.16 -7.79 -17.41
C GLU A 97 3.13 -7.23 -15.98
N ILE A 98 3.27 -5.91 -15.79
CA ILE A 98 3.12 -5.26 -14.48
C ILE A 98 1.74 -5.51 -13.90
N LEU A 99 0.70 -5.24 -14.70
CA LEU A 99 -0.68 -5.41 -14.26
C LEU A 99 -1.00 -6.88 -14.02
N ARG A 100 -0.45 -7.81 -14.81
CA ARG A 100 -0.58 -9.25 -14.63
C ARG A 100 0.01 -9.70 -13.29
N GLY A 101 1.23 -9.26 -12.96
CA GLY A 101 1.87 -9.58 -11.68
C GLY A 101 1.06 -9.09 -10.48
N GLY A 102 0.61 -7.83 -10.53
CA GLY A 102 -0.23 -7.30 -9.46
C GLY A 102 -1.57 -8.03 -9.33
N PHE A 103 -2.20 -8.36 -10.44
CA PHE A 103 -3.48 -9.08 -10.47
C PHE A 103 -3.36 -10.51 -9.90
N GLU A 104 -2.30 -11.24 -10.26
CA GLU A 104 -2.06 -12.60 -9.76
C GLU A 104 -1.79 -12.62 -8.25
N VAL A 105 -1.03 -11.64 -7.72
CA VAL A 105 -0.83 -11.48 -6.26
C VAL A 105 -2.15 -11.19 -5.54
N ALA A 106 -2.93 -10.22 -6.01
CA ALA A 106 -4.23 -9.91 -5.41
C ALA A 106 -5.18 -11.13 -5.45
N THR A 107 -5.20 -11.84 -6.57
CA THR A 107 -5.98 -13.08 -6.73
C THR A 107 -5.55 -14.16 -5.75
N ALA A 108 -4.24 -14.38 -5.58
CA ALA A 108 -3.70 -15.34 -4.62
C ALA A 108 -4.04 -14.98 -3.17
N ALA A 109 -4.16 -13.68 -2.86
CA ALA A 109 -4.63 -13.18 -1.57
C ALA A 109 -6.16 -13.23 -1.40
N GLY A 110 -6.92 -13.67 -2.42
CA GLY A 110 -8.38 -13.68 -2.41
C GLY A 110 -9.00 -12.27 -2.51
N VAL A 111 -8.26 -11.30 -3.04
CA VAL A 111 -8.64 -9.89 -3.14
C VAL A 111 -9.02 -9.57 -4.58
N PRO A 112 -10.30 -9.29 -4.88
CA PRO A 112 -10.70 -8.87 -6.22
C PRO A 112 -10.14 -7.49 -6.55
N VAL A 113 -9.53 -7.37 -7.73
CA VAL A 113 -9.14 -6.08 -8.32
C VAL A 113 -10.33 -5.53 -9.10
N MET A 114 -10.94 -4.45 -8.61
CA MET A 114 -12.22 -3.93 -9.08
C MET A 114 -12.11 -2.75 -10.07
N GLY A 115 -10.90 -2.45 -10.54
CA GLY A 115 -10.65 -1.39 -11.50
C GLY A 115 -9.36 -0.65 -11.21
N GLY A 116 -9.35 0.64 -11.51
CA GLY A 116 -8.21 1.51 -11.24
C GLY A 116 -8.21 2.76 -12.10
N HIS A 117 -7.15 3.54 -11.99
CA HIS A 117 -6.90 4.71 -12.82
C HIS A 117 -5.49 4.68 -13.38
N SER A 118 -5.33 5.22 -14.59
CA SER A 118 -4.03 5.37 -15.21
C SER A 118 -3.82 6.77 -15.76
N VAL A 119 -2.56 7.22 -15.71
CA VAL A 119 -2.13 8.50 -16.24
C VAL A 119 -0.89 8.32 -17.10
N ASP A 120 -0.73 9.22 -18.08
CA ASP A 120 0.53 9.32 -18.82
C ASP A 120 1.59 9.90 -17.90
N ASP A 121 2.71 9.20 -17.75
CA ASP A 121 3.81 9.60 -16.89
C ASP A 121 5.13 9.16 -17.51
N ARG A 122 6.16 10.01 -17.40
CA ARG A 122 7.49 9.72 -17.98
C ARG A 122 8.20 8.59 -17.25
N GLU A 123 7.89 8.38 -15.98
CA GLU A 123 8.49 7.33 -15.17
C GLU A 123 7.41 6.34 -14.73
N PRO A 124 7.56 5.03 -15.02
CA PRO A 124 6.62 4.02 -14.59
C PRO A 124 6.40 4.08 -13.07
N LYS A 125 5.14 4.01 -12.65
CA LYS A 125 4.72 3.92 -11.26
C LYS A 125 3.55 2.97 -11.18
N TYR A 126 3.60 2.04 -10.25
CA TYR A 126 2.51 1.09 -10.04
C TYR A 126 2.30 0.83 -8.55
N GLY A 127 1.05 0.59 -8.22
CA GLY A 127 0.61 0.26 -6.87
C GLY A 127 -0.90 0.13 -6.82
N MET A 128 -1.43 0.06 -5.60
CA MET A 128 -2.86 -0.16 -5.39
C MET A 128 -3.40 0.69 -4.24
N VAL A 129 -4.65 1.09 -4.38
CA VAL A 129 -5.50 1.35 -3.23
C VAL A 129 -6.06 0.01 -2.78
N VAL A 130 -5.92 -0.30 -1.49
CA VAL A 130 -6.52 -1.50 -0.91
C VAL A 130 -7.51 -1.08 0.16
N VAL A 131 -8.71 -1.64 0.09
CA VAL A 131 -9.77 -1.45 1.07
C VAL A 131 -9.95 -2.74 1.84
N GLY A 132 -9.88 -2.66 3.16
CA GLY A 132 -10.13 -3.73 4.10
C GLY A 132 -11.18 -3.37 5.13
N GLU A 133 -11.53 -4.34 5.96
CA GLU A 133 -12.44 -4.16 7.10
C GLU A 133 -11.86 -4.86 8.33
N VAL A 134 -12.13 -4.29 9.50
CA VAL A 134 -11.71 -4.81 10.80
C VAL A 134 -12.80 -4.52 11.84
N GLN A 135 -12.84 -5.32 12.90
CA GLN A 135 -13.58 -4.94 14.11
C GLN A 135 -12.78 -3.89 14.87
N GLU A 136 -13.43 -2.87 15.43
CA GLU A 136 -12.75 -1.76 16.10
C GLU A 136 -11.88 -2.22 17.28
N ASP A 137 -12.27 -3.29 17.98
CA ASP A 137 -11.50 -3.89 19.09
C ASP A 137 -10.34 -4.78 18.64
N ALA A 138 -10.21 -5.03 17.34
CA ALA A 138 -9.16 -5.85 16.73
C ALA A 138 -8.15 -5.03 15.92
N ILE A 139 -8.29 -3.70 15.90
CA ILE A 139 -7.33 -2.79 15.25
C ILE A 139 -5.98 -2.94 15.94
N VAL A 140 -4.94 -3.18 15.15
CA VAL A 140 -3.54 -3.15 15.60
C VAL A 140 -2.97 -1.78 15.25
N THR A 141 -2.39 -1.10 16.24
CA THR A 141 -1.71 0.20 16.04
C THR A 141 -0.22 0.08 16.30
N ASN A 142 0.56 0.98 15.68
CA ASN A 142 1.99 1.07 15.92
C ASN A 142 2.36 1.78 17.26
N SER A 143 1.36 2.20 18.05
CA SER A 143 1.53 3.11 19.19
C SER A 143 1.29 2.46 20.56
N ASP A 144 0.77 1.24 20.60
CA ASP A 144 0.33 0.56 21.84
C ASP A 144 1.39 -0.34 22.51
N ALA A 145 2.62 -0.39 21.97
CA ALA A 145 3.71 -1.18 22.53
C ALA A 145 4.12 -0.71 23.93
N ARG A 146 4.46 -1.67 24.82
CA ARG A 146 4.78 -1.41 26.23
C ARG A 146 6.16 -1.93 26.61
N GLU A 147 6.71 -1.38 27.69
CA GLU A 147 7.94 -1.91 28.28
C GLU A 147 7.75 -3.39 28.67
N GLY A 148 8.67 -4.23 28.21
CA GLY A 148 8.63 -5.68 28.43
C GLY A 148 8.05 -6.49 27.26
N ASP A 149 7.51 -5.84 26.22
CA ASP A 149 7.06 -6.54 25.01
C ASP A 149 8.24 -7.12 24.21
N ASN A 150 7.99 -8.24 23.54
CA ASN A 150 8.95 -8.86 22.64
C ASN A 150 8.81 -8.32 21.21
N LEU A 151 9.93 -8.07 20.54
CA LEU A 151 9.96 -7.72 19.12
C LEU A 151 10.01 -8.98 18.26
N VAL A 152 9.07 -9.08 17.31
CA VAL A 152 8.99 -10.20 16.35
C VAL A 152 9.10 -9.66 14.94
N LEU A 153 9.95 -10.31 14.12
CA LEU A 153 10.13 -9.97 12.72
C LEU A 153 9.83 -11.20 11.84
N THR A 154 8.93 -11.04 10.88
CA THR A 154 8.42 -12.15 10.04
C THR A 154 9.17 -12.31 8.72
N LYS A 155 9.98 -11.33 8.32
CA LYS A 155 10.78 -11.34 7.09
C LYS A 155 12.18 -10.73 7.35
N PRO A 156 13.27 -11.27 6.76
CA PRO A 156 14.59 -10.67 6.88
C PRO A 156 14.66 -9.24 6.32
N ILE A 157 15.55 -8.42 6.88
CA ILE A 157 15.90 -7.10 6.32
C ILE A 157 16.99 -7.20 5.25
N GLY A 158 17.19 -6.14 4.46
CA GLY A 158 18.33 -6.00 3.54
C GLY A 158 17.99 -5.88 2.05
N THR A 159 16.72 -5.92 1.68
CA THR A 159 16.25 -5.78 0.28
C THR A 159 16.79 -4.51 -0.39
N GLY A 160 16.81 -3.37 0.31
CA GLY A 160 17.34 -2.10 -0.22
C GLY A 160 18.83 -2.13 -0.57
N ILE A 161 19.65 -2.88 0.17
CA ILE A 161 21.07 -3.08 -0.14
C ILE A 161 21.20 -3.90 -1.42
N ILE A 162 20.40 -4.96 -1.55
CA ILE A 162 20.41 -5.85 -2.71
C ILE A 162 19.97 -5.08 -3.97
N THR A 163 18.86 -4.34 -3.92
CA THR A 163 18.37 -3.58 -5.08
C THR A 163 19.34 -2.48 -5.50
N THR A 164 20.01 -1.82 -4.54
CA THR A 164 21.05 -0.82 -4.83
C THR A 164 22.26 -1.45 -5.49
N ALA A 165 22.69 -2.63 -5.04
CA ALA A 165 23.79 -3.37 -5.66
C ALA A 165 23.47 -3.82 -7.09
N ILE A 166 22.21 -4.19 -7.37
CA ILE A 166 21.75 -4.51 -8.73
C ILE A 166 21.80 -3.27 -9.63
N LYS A 167 21.29 -2.12 -9.16
CA LYS A 167 21.28 -0.85 -9.91
C LYS A 167 22.66 -0.28 -10.24
N ALA A 168 23.69 -0.70 -9.51
CA ALA A 168 25.07 -0.22 -9.70
C ALA A 168 25.84 -0.97 -10.79
N ASN A 169 25.28 -2.04 -11.36
CA ASN A 169 25.82 -2.79 -12.50
C ASN A 169 25.19 -2.34 -13.82
#